data_AF-A0AAX3ZVT6-F1
#
_entry.id   AF-A0AAX3ZVT6-F1
#
_cell.length_a   1.000
_cell.length_b   1.000
_cell.length_c   1.000
_cell.angle_alpha   90.00
_cell.angle_beta   90.00
_cell.angle_gamma   90.00
#
_symmetry.space_group_name_H-M   'P 1'
#
loop_
_entity.id
_entity.type
_entity.pdbx_description
1 polymer ?
#
loop_
_entity_poly.entity_id
_entity_poly.type
_entity_poly.pdbx_seq_one_letter_code
_entity_poly.pdbx_strand_id
1 'polypeptide(L)'
;MRQAWLRARDNLWPVLQQAAAAVLSWWLARSVFDHHIPLFAPIATLVALNTPVGGRGTNAVRVLSGVVAGVVVGQLAFRFLGHDALSVGVAVLCALLVALLIDGERITMAQAAVGAVISVASGQQAGVDRVLDALLGAGVALVFSQLLFPPHPLALLRRAESATLEGLGRALALTARALGESEEDREAR
;
A
#
# COMPACT_ATOMS: atom_id res chain seq x y z
N MET A 1 22.24 -10.75 12.14
CA MET A 1 22.59 -9.31 11.98
C MET A 1 23.13 -8.95 10.59
N ARG A 2 24.12 -9.66 10.01
CA ARG A 2 24.65 -9.37 8.64
C ARG A 2 23.58 -9.28 7.54
N GLN A 3 22.61 -10.19 7.53
CA GLN A 3 21.52 -10.18 6.54
C GLN A 3 20.58 -8.98 6.65
N ALA A 4 20.39 -8.40 7.85
CA ALA A 4 19.57 -7.20 8.03
C ALA A 4 20.29 -5.96 7.49
N TRP A 5 21.61 -5.90 7.67
CA TRP A 5 22.45 -4.79 7.17
C TRP A 5 22.54 -4.76 5.65
N LEU A 6 22.67 -5.92 5.00
CA LEU A 6 22.64 -6.02 3.53
C LEU A 6 21.29 -5.56 2.95
N ARG A 7 20.17 -6.02 3.54
CA ARG A 7 18.82 -5.57 3.15
C ARG A 7 18.65 -4.06 3.29
N ALA A 8 19.17 -3.47 4.37
CA ALA A 8 19.13 -2.03 4.56
C ALA A 8 19.91 -1.35 3.43
N ARG A 9 21.18 -1.71 3.21
CA ARG A 9 22.05 -1.09 2.22
C ARG A 9 21.46 -1.12 0.80
N ASP A 10 20.89 -2.24 0.40
CA ASP A 10 20.33 -2.43 -0.94
C ASP A 10 19.00 -1.67 -1.14
N ASN A 11 18.32 -1.26 -0.05
CA ASN A 11 17.06 -0.52 -0.08
C ASN A 11 17.16 0.91 0.49
N LEU A 12 18.34 1.38 0.87
CA LEU A 12 18.52 2.73 1.47
C LEU A 12 17.99 3.82 0.55
N TRP A 13 18.23 3.70 -0.74
CA TRP A 13 17.84 4.71 -1.72
C TRP A 13 16.31 4.85 -1.86
N PRO A 14 15.54 3.77 -2.12
CA PRO A 14 14.08 3.82 -2.09
C PRO A 14 13.49 4.35 -0.78
N VAL A 15 14.07 3.96 0.36
CA VAL A 15 13.59 4.40 1.69
C VAL A 15 13.79 5.89 1.88
N LEU A 16 14.96 6.43 1.52
CA LEU A 16 15.22 7.88 1.58
C LEU A 16 14.26 8.67 0.68
N GLN A 17 13.94 8.14 -0.49
CA GLN A 17 12.99 8.79 -1.41
C GLN A 17 11.57 8.78 -0.87
N GLN A 18 11.11 7.69 -0.26
CA GLN A 18 9.80 7.63 0.41
C GLN A 18 9.73 8.61 1.58
N ALA A 19 10.80 8.72 2.37
CA ALA A 19 10.89 9.71 3.45
C ALA A 19 10.85 11.14 2.90
N ALA A 20 11.59 11.44 1.84
CA ALA A 20 11.58 12.76 1.19
C ALA A 20 10.19 13.10 0.61
N ALA A 21 9.51 12.14 -0.03
CA ALA A 21 8.16 12.31 -0.54
C ALA A 21 7.16 12.62 0.58
N ALA A 22 7.27 11.91 1.72
CA ALA A 22 6.42 12.14 2.88
C ALA A 22 6.63 13.55 3.46
N VAL A 23 7.88 14.00 3.62
CA VAL A 23 8.20 15.36 4.07
C VAL A 23 7.65 16.41 3.10
N LEU A 24 7.81 16.20 1.79
CA LEU A 24 7.29 17.12 0.79
C LEU A 24 5.76 17.20 0.82
N SER A 25 5.08 16.05 0.95
CA SER A 25 3.61 16.01 1.03
C SER A 25 3.09 16.76 2.24
N TRP A 26 3.77 16.65 3.39
CA TRP A 26 3.44 17.40 4.59
C TRP A 26 3.62 18.90 4.38
N TRP A 27 4.75 19.31 3.80
CA TRP A 27 5.04 20.71 3.52
C TRP A 27 4.03 21.32 2.53
N LEU A 28 3.68 20.58 1.47
CA LEU A 28 2.67 20.99 0.50
C LEU A 28 1.29 21.08 1.12
N ALA A 29 0.85 20.08 1.88
CA ALA A 29 -0.46 20.10 2.52
C ALA A 29 -0.61 21.30 3.45
N ARG A 30 0.42 21.61 4.26
CA ARG A 30 0.42 22.78 5.14
C ARG A 30 0.43 24.12 4.39
N SER A 31 1.00 24.16 3.18
CA SER A 31 1.10 25.38 2.38
C SER A 31 -0.16 25.63 1.55
N VAL A 32 -0.83 24.56 1.11
CA VAL A 32 -2.03 24.61 0.26
C VAL A 32 -3.31 24.69 1.10
N PHE A 33 -3.34 24.00 2.24
CA PHE A 33 -4.51 23.91 3.11
C PHE A 33 -4.22 24.57 4.46
N ASP A 34 -5.03 25.56 4.85
CA ASP A 34 -4.91 26.29 6.12
C ASP A 34 -5.54 25.54 7.30
N HIS A 35 -5.33 24.21 7.35
CA HIS A 35 -5.88 23.33 8.38
C HIS A 35 -4.81 22.92 9.40
N HIS A 36 -5.20 22.71 10.65
CA HIS A 36 -4.26 22.68 11.78
C HIS A 36 -3.22 21.55 11.75
N ILE A 37 -3.52 20.36 11.21
CA ILE A 37 -2.56 19.23 11.18
C ILE A 37 -2.80 18.28 9.98
N PRO A 38 -2.00 18.35 8.89
CA PRO A 38 -2.21 17.55 7.69
C PRO A 38 -1.63 16.13 7.79
N LEU A 39 -2.17 15.31 8.70
CA LEU A 39 -1.64 13.96 8.99
C LEU A 39 -1.84 12.98 7.82
N PHE A 40 -2.90 13.15 7.02
CA PHE A 40 -3.26 12.18 5.98
C PHE A 40 -2.37 12.29 4.73
N ALA A 41 -1.82 13.46 4.44
CA ALA A 41 -0.95 13.67 3.28
C ALA A 41 0.31 12.78 3.30
N PRO A 42 1.14 12.77 4.37
CA PRO A 42 2.29 11.87 4.43
C PRO A 42 1.89 10.40 4.53
N ILE A 43 0.80 10.06 5.23
CA ILE A 43 0.32 8.67 5.33
C ILE A 43 -0.08 8.15 3.96
N ALA A 44 -0.94 8.88 3.24
CA ALA A 44 -1.36 8.50 1.90
C ALA A 44 -0.17 8.41 0.94
N THR A 45 0.80 9.32 1.05
CA THR A 45 2.04 9.27 0.25
C THR A 45 2.81 7.98 0.48
N LEU A 46 3.08 7.64 1.74
CA LEU A 46 3.84 6.45 2.10
C LEU A 46 3.12 5.17 1.69
N VAL A 47 1.81 5.10 1.98
CA VAL A 47 1.01 3.92 1.66
C VAL A 47 0.90 3.73 0.16
N ALA A 48 0.67 4.80 -0.62
CA ALA A 48 0.64 4.75 -2.09
C ALA A 48 1.98 4.29 -2.70
N LEU A 49 3.11 4.74 -2.14
CA LEU A 49 4.45 4.32 -2.56
C LEU A 49 4.84 2.92 -2.06
N ASN A 50 4.09 2.33 -1.12
CA ASN A 50 4.33 1.00 -0.56
C ASN A 50 3.80 -0.12 -1.48
N THR A 51 4.11 -0.01 -2.77
CA THR A 51 3.80 -1.01 -3.79
C THR A 51 4.87 -0.93 -4.89
N PRO A 52 5.20 -2.06 -5.56
CA PRO A 52 6.12 -2.06 -6.69
C PRO A 52 5.72 -1.05 -7.77
N VAL A 53 6.69 -0.51 -8.52
CA VAL A 53 6.52 0.61 -9.45
C VAL A 53 5.33 0.45 -10.41
N GLY A 54 5.05 -0.78 -10.88
CA GLY A 54 3.92 -1.06 -11.78
C GLY A 54 2.53 -1.06 -11.15
N GLY A 55 2.42 -1.11 -9.82
CA GLY A 55 1.14 -1.16 -9.10
C GLY A 55 0.78 0.12 -8.33
N ARG A 56 1.66 1.12 -8.31
CA ARG A 56 1.50 2.33 -7.47
C ARG A 56 0.25 3.15 -7.82
N GLY A 57 -0.15 3.18 -9.09
CA GLY A 57 -1.40 3.82 -9.54
C GLY A 57 -2.64 3.19 -8.93
N THR A 58 -2.80 1.88 -9.14
CA THR A 58 -3.87 1.08 -8.54
C THR A 58 -3.86 1.19 -7.02
N ASN A 59 -2.68 1.16 -6.42
CA ASN A 59 -2.51 1.30 -4.99
C ASN A 59 -2.95 2.67 -4.46
N ALA A 60 -2.61 3.76 -5.16
CA ALA A 60 -3.08 5.10 -4.83
C ALA A 60 -4.61 5.20 -4.86
N VAL A 61 -5.26 4.61 -5.87
CA VAL A 61 -6.73 4.56 -5.98
C VAL A 61 -7.34 3.78 -4.81
N ARG A 62 -6.76 2.63 -4.44
CA ARG A 62 -7.21 1.81 -3.30
C ARG A 62 -7.05 2.52 -1.95
N VAL A 63 -5.96 3.26 -1.79
CA VAL A 63 -5.75 4.10 -0.61
C VAL A 63 -6.82 5.18 -0.52
N LEU A 64 -7.08 5.87 -1.63
CA LEU A 64 -8.08 6.93 -1.69
C LEU A 64 -9.49 6.40 -1.44
N SER A 65 -9.88 5.28 -2.06
CA SER A 65 -11.20 4.68 -1.83
C SER A 65 -11.37 4.27 -0.36
N GLY A 66 -10.34 3.68 0.24
CA GLY A 66 -10.33 3.33 1.66
C GLY A 66 -10.45 4.56 2.55
N VAL A 67 -9.64 5.59 2.35
CA VAL A 67 -9.71 6.83 3.16
C VAL A 67 -11.08 7.50 3.03
N VAL A 68 -11.63 7.64 1.82
CA VAL A 68 -12.95 8.22 1.60
C VAL A 68 -14.03 7.43 2.34
N ALA A 69 -14.04 6.10 2.20
CA ALA A 69 -14.99 5.24 2.89
C ALA A 69 -14.86 5.37 4.42
N GLY A 70 -13.63 5.34 4.94
CA GLY A 70 -13.35 5.48 6.37
C GLY A 70 -13.80 6.82 6.94
N VAL A 71 -13.51 7.92 6.24
CA VAL A 71 -13.94 9.26 6.66
C VAL A 71 -15.47 9.37 6.64
N VAL A 72 -16.14 8.94 5.56
CA VAL A 72 -17.60 9.02 5.47
C VAL A 72 -18.26 8.20 6.58
N VAL A 73 -17.85 6.94 6.75
CA VAL A 73 -18.42 6.06 7.78
C VAL A 73 -18.10 6.58 9.18
N GLY A 74 -16.86 7.00 9.44
CA GLY A 74 -16.45 7.52 10.73
C GLY A 74 -17.17 8.81 11.11
N GLN A 75 -17.42 9.71 10.15
CA GLN A 75 -18.23 10.92 10.40
C GLN A 75 -19.69 10.60 10.69
N LEU A 76 -20.28 9.63 9.99
CA LEU A 76 -21.64 9.18 10.27
C LEU A 76 -21.73 8.56 11.67
N ALA A 77 -20.82 7.63 11.99
CA ALA A 77 -20.76 7.01 13.31
C ALA A 77 -20.58 8.06 14.41
N PHE A 78 -19.67 9.03 14.21
CA PHE A 78 -19.48 10.13 15.14
C PHE A 78 -20.75 10.97 15.33
N ARG A 79 -21.44 11.31 14.24
CA ARG A 79 -22.67 12.12 14.26
C ARG A 79 -23.80 11.45 15.04
N PHE A 80 -23.92 10.12 14.96
CA PHE A 80 -25.01 9.38 15.59
C PHE A 80 -24.68 8.82 16.98
N LEU A 81 -23.43 8.40 17.23
CA LEU A 81 -23.03 7.70 18.45
C LEU A 81 -22.03 8.51 19.31
N GLY A 82 -21.48 9.63 18.82
CA GLY A 82 -20.50 10.43 19.57
C GLY A 82 -19.08 9.84 19.57
N HIS A 83 -18.30 10.10 20.64
CA HIS A 83 -16.87 9.78 20.74
C HIS A 83 -16.54 8.51 21.55
N ASP A 84 -17.53 7.67 21.86
CA ASP A 84 -17.32 6.52 22.76
C ASP A 84 -16.63 5.32 22.07
N ALA A 85 -16.09 4.41 22.89
CA ALA A 85 -15.44 3.18 22.40
C ALA A 85 -16.36 2.33 21.51
N LEU A 86 -17.67 2.34 21.80
CA LEU A 86 -18.67 1.66 21.00
C LEU A 86 -18.81 2.32 19.61
N SER A 87 -18.77 3.64 19.54
CA SER A 87 -18.80 4.42 18.28
C SER A 87 -17.61 4.06 17.39
N VAL A 88 -16.41 3.94 17.97
CA VAL A 88 -15.22 3.48 17.25
C VAL A 88 -15.39 2.06 16.74
N GLY A 89 -15.85 1.13 17.59
CA GLY A 89 -16.08 -0.26 17.21
C GLY A 89 -17.06 -0.42 16.06
N VAL A 90 -18.20 0.28 16.13
CA VAL A 90 -19.22 0.29 15.07
C VAL A 90 -18.68 0.93 13.79
N ALA A 91 -17.98 2.07 13.90
CA ALA A 91 -17.40 2.74 12.74
C ALA A 91 -16.40 1.85 12.00
N VAL A 92 -15.51 1.19 12.73
CA VAL A 92 -14.51 0.28 12.15
C VAL A 92 -15.19 -0.92 11.47
N LEU A 93 -16.16 -1.54 12.14
CA LEU A 93 -16.91 -2.66 11.57
C LEU A 93 -17.59 -2.25 10.25
N CYS A 94 -18.31 -1.13 10.25
CA CYS A 94 -18.98 -0.61 9.06
C CYS A 94 -17.98 -0.24 7.96
N ALA A 95 -16.85 0.39 8.31
CA ALA A 95 -15.84 0.80 7.33
C ALA A 95 -15.17 -0.41 6.66
N LEU A 96 -14.90 -1.47 7.43
CA LEU A 96 -14.38 -2.73 6.91
C LEU A 96 -15.40 -3.41 5.98
N LEU A 97 -16.68 -3.45 6.36
CA LEU A 97 -17.73 -4.01 5.50
C LEU A 97 -17.88 -3.22 4.20
N VAL A 98 -17.86 -1.88 4.27
CA VAL A 98 -17.91 -1.02 3.07
C VAL A 98 -16.68 -1.26 2.18
N ALA A 99 -15.47 -1.29 2.74
CA ALA A 99 -14.25 -1.55 1.98
C ALA A 99 -14.24 -2.95 1.35
N LEU A 100 -14.80 -3.95 2.05
CA LEU A 100 -14.98 -5.30 1.53
C LEU A 100 -15.89 -5.32 0.29
N LEU A 101 -16.95 -4.49 0.28
CA LEU A 101 -17.85 -4.36 -0.87
C LEU A 101 -17.26 -3.55 -2.03
N ILE A 102 -16.29 -2.67 -1.77
CA ILE A 102 -15.63 -1.86 -2.81
C ILE A 102 -14.70 -2.74 -3.66
N ASP A 103 -13.73 -3.40 -3.03
CA ASP A 103 -12.74 -4.23 -3.73
C ASP A 103 -12.20 -5.41 -2.90
N GLY A 104 -12.43 -5.44 -1.58
CA GLY A 104 -11.92 -6.50 -0.70
C GLY A 104 -10.40 -6.53 -0.53
N GLU A 105 -9.70 -5.50 -0.98
CA GLU A 105 -8.25 -5.44 -0.93
C GLU A 105 -7.77 -5.04 0.46
N ARG A 106 -6.72 -5.71 0.94
CA ARG A 106 -6.18 -5.50 2.30
C ARG A 106 -5.84 -4.04 2.59
N ILE A 107 -5.33 -3.33 1.59
CA ILE A 107 -4.92 -1.93 1.74
C ILE A 107 -6.13 -0.99 1.83
N THR A 108 -7.17 -1.23 1.04
CA THR A 108 -8.44 -0.49 1.08
C THR A 108 -9.11 -0.67 2.44
N MET A 109 -9.21 -1.91 2.91
CA MET A 109 -9.76 -2.23 4.22
C MET A 109 -8.97 -1.58 5.36
N ALA A 110 -7.63 -1.61 5.31
CA ALA A 110 -6.79 -0.98 6.31
C ALA A 110 -6.97 0.54 6.37
N GLN A 111 -7.02 1.22 5.21
CA GLN A 111 -7.23 2.66 5.15
C GLN A 111 -8.65 3.07 5.58
N ALA A 112 -9.66 2.27 5.26
CA ALA A 112 -11.03 2.49 5.73
C ALA A 112 -11.13 2.39 7.25
N ALA A 113 -10.54 1.35 7.85
CA ALA A 113 -10.52 1.19 9.30
C ALA A 113 -9.78 2.34 9.99
N VAL A 114 -8.57 2.68 9.54
CA VAL A 114 -7.77 3.78 10.10
C VAL A 114 -8.49 5.12 9.96
N GLY A 115 -9.06 5.39 8.76
CA GLY A 115 -9.85 6.59 8.49
C GLY A 115 -11.06 6.72 9.42
N ALA A 116 -11.77 5.62 9.66
CA ALA A 116 -12.92 5.58 10.55
C ALA A 116 -12.54 5.87 12.01
N VAL A 117 -11.48 5.24 12.53
CA VAL A 117 -10.99 5.48 13.90
C VAL A 117 -10.61 6.95 14.09
N ILE A 118 -9.77 7.48 13.19
CA ILE A 118 -9.32 8.87 13.26
C ILE A 118 -10.50 9.83 13.12
N SER A 119 -11.47 9.49 12.26
CA SER A 119 -12.65 10.33 12.06
C SER A 119 -13.56 10.39 13.27
N VAL A 120 -13.79 9.27 13.95
CA VAL A 120 -14.51 9.28 15.22
C VAL A 120 -13.72 10.06 16.27
N ALA A 121 -12.40 9.86 16.36
CA ALA A 121 -11.56 10.46 17.41
C ALA A 121 -11.41 11.98 17.33
N SER A 122 -11.49 12.60 16.14
CA SER A 122 -11.33 14.07 16.00
C SER A 122 -12.61 14.84 15.64
N GLY A 123 -13.76 14.17 15.53
CA GLY A 123 -15.06 14.81 15.35
C GLY A 123 -15.38 15.37 13.94
N GLN A 124 -16.52 16.06 13.83
CA GLN A 124 -17.15 16.46 12.55
C GLN A 124 -16.33 17.40 11.66
N GLN A 125 -15.53 18.31 12.24
CA GLN A 125 -14.95 19.41 11.46
C GLN A 125 -13.78 19.01 10.55
N ALA A 126 -13.22 17.82 10.73
CA ALA A 126 -12.00 17.39 10.02
C ALA A 126 -12.25 16.38 8.88
N GLY A 127 -13.48 16.22 8.39
CA GLY A 127 -13.79 15.18 7.38
C GLY A 127 -13.21 15.49 6.01
N VAL A 128 -13.62 16.63 5.44
CA VAL A 128 -13.25 17.03 4.07
C VAL A 128 -11.74 17.23 3.94
N ASP A 129 -11.13 17.88 4.92
CA ASP A 129 -9.69 18.18 4.93
C ASP A 129 -8.85 16.91 4.83
N ARG A 130 -9.27 15.81 5.47
CA ARG A 130 -8.57 14.53 5.40
C ARG A 130 -8.63 13.88 4.03
N VAL A 131 -9.76 14.00 3.34
CA VAL A 131 -9.90 13.48 1.98
C VAL A 131 -9.02 14.30 1.04
N LEU A 132 -8.99 15.63 1.21
CA LEU A 132 -8.12 16.53 0.44
C LEU A 132 -6.64 16.26 0.71
N ASP A 133 -6.25 16.07 1.97
CA ASP A 133 -4.91 15.68 2.37
C ASP A 133 -4.50 14.34 1.75
N ALA A 134 -5.38 13.35 1.78
CA ALA A 134 -5.12 12.05 1.18
C ALA A 134 -4.99 12.12 -0.34
N LEU A 135 -5.82 12.94 -1.00
CA LEU A 135 -5.70 13.23 -2.43
C LEU A 135 -4.37 13.90 -2.77
N LEU A 136 -3.95 14.89 -1.99
CA LEU A 136 -2.67 15.55 -2.17
C LEU A 136 -1.51 14.57 -1.94
N GLY A 137 -1.56 13.76 -0.89
CA GLY A 137 -0.55 12.73 -0.61
C GLY A 137 -0.45 11.67 -1.71
N ALA A 138 -1.59 11.14 -2.16
CA ALA A 138 -1.64 10.22 -3.30
C ALA A 138 -1.09 10.87 -4.57
N GLY A 139 -1.43 12.13 -4.84
CA GLY A 139 -0.90 12.91 -5.96
C GLY A 139 0.63 13.07 -5.88
N VAL A 140 1.16 13.45 -4.71
CA VAL A 140 2.60 13.56 -4.48
C VAL A 140 3.29 12.21 -4.69
N ALA A 141 2.72 11.12 -4.18
CA ALA A 141 3.24 9.77 -4.42
C ALA A 141 3.26 9.39 -5.90
N LEU A 142 2.22 9.74 -6.66
CA LEU A 142 2.16 9.47 -8.10
C LEU A 142 3.20 10.29 -8.86
N VAL A 143 3.30 11.60 -8.59
CA VAL A 143 4.31 12.47 -9.20
C VAL A 143 5.71 11.98 -8.87
N PHE A 144 6.02 11.71 -7.59
CA PHE A 144 7.31 11.15 -7.19
C PHE A 144 7.57 9.81 -7.87
N SER A 145 6.57 8.93 -7.91
CA SER A 145 6.71 7.65 -8.58
C SER A 145 7.05 7.82 -10.05
N GLN A 146 6.36 8.70 -10.78
CA GLN A 146 6.58 8.91 -12.21
C GLN A 146 7.91 9.63 -12.48
N LEU A 147 8.30 10.58 -11.64
CA LEU A 147 9.51 11.40 -11.82
C LEU A 147 10.79 10.66 -11.40
N LEU A 148 10.77 9.90 -10.29
CA LEU A 148 11.95 9.19 -9.75
C LEU A 148 12.06 7.75 -10.26
N PHE A 149 10.95 7.11 -10.61
CA PHE A 149 10.91 5.74 -11.12
C PHE A 149 9.99 5.68 -12.33
N PRO A 150 10.40 6.23 -13.50
CA PRO A 150 9.70 5.93 -14.72
C PRO A 150 9.56 4.40 -14.81
N PRO A 151 8.34 3.86 -14.89
CA PRO A 151 8.17 2.42 -14.99
C PRO A 151 9.03 1.99 -16.17
N HIS A 152 10.03 1.15 -15.90
CA HIS A 152 10.80 0.50 -16.96
C HIS A 152 10.08 -0.83 -17.20
N PRO A 153 9.03 -0.87 -18.05
CA PRO A 153 8.24 -2.08 -18.29
C PRO A 153 9.13 -3.25 -18.72
N LEU A 154 10.24 -2.97 -19.40
CA LEU A 154 11.24 -3.95 -19.81
C LEU A 154 11.95 -4.64 -18.63
N ALA A 155 12.17 -3.94 -17.50
CA ALA A 155 12.79 -4.54 -16.32
C ALA A 155 11.83 -5.48 -15.58
N LEU A 156 10.53 -5.13 -15.56
CA LEU A 156 9.48 -6.01 -15.04
C LEU A 156 9.30 -7.25 -15.93
N LEU A 157 9.32 -7.07 -17.25
CA LEU A 157 9.24 -8.16 -18.22
C LEU A 157 10.44 -9.11 -18.10
N ARG A 158 11.67 -8.58 -18.00
CA ARG A 158 12.89 -9.39 -17.82
C ARG A 158 12.90 -10.18 -16.52
N ARG A 159 12.34 -9.64 -15.44
CA ARG A 159 12.20 -10.38 -14.17
C ARG A 159 11.19 -11.52 -14.29
N ALA A 160 10.04 -11.27 -14.92
CA ALA A 160 9.06 -12.32 -15.18
C ALA A 160 9.64 -13.41 -16.10
N GLU A 161 10.36 -13.02 -17.15
CA GLU A 161 11.06 -13.93 -18.06
C GLU A 161 12.08 -14.79 -17.30
N SER A 162 12.94 -14.16 -16.50
CA SER A 162 13.97 -14.85 -15.72
C SER A 162 13.36 -15.87 -14.74
N ALA A 163 12.30 -15.49 -14.01
CA ALA A 163 11.61 -16.38 -13.09
C ALA A 163 10.97 -17.58 -13.81
N THR A 164 10.44 -17.36 -15.03
CA THR A 164 9.83 -18.42 -15.84
C THR A 164 10.90 -19.40 -16.35
N LEU A 165 12.02 -18.88 -16.87
CA LEU A 165 13.15 -19.68 -17.35
C LEU A 165 13.80 -20.50 -16.23
N GLU A 166 13.92 -19.92 -15.04
CA GLU A 166 14.44 -20.63 -13.86
C GLU A 166 13.48 -21.73 -13.37
N GLY A 167 12.17 -21.51 -13.49
CA GLY A 167 11.15 -22.53 -13.26
C GLY A 167 11.24 -23.69 -14.25
N LEU A 168 11.39 -23.40 -15.55
CA LEU A 168 11.59 -24.41 -16.59
C LEU A 168 12.88 -25.21 -16.39
N GLY A 169 13.98 -24.54 -16.03
CA GLY A 169 15.26 -25.20 -15.73
C GLY A 169 15.14 -26.17 -14.55
N ARG A 170 14.40 -25.78 -13.50
CA ARG A 170 14.12 -26.68 -12.37
C ARG A 170 13.26 -27.87 -12.77
N ALA A 171 12.24 -27.68 -13.58
CA ALA A 171 11.40 -28.77 -14.07
C ALA A 171 12.21 -29.78 -14.90
N LEU A 172 13.05 -29.30 -15.81
CA LEU A 172 13.94 -30.15 -16.62
C LEU A 172 14.95 -30.91 -15.76
N ALA A 173 15.54 -30.26 -14.76
CA ALA A 173 16.47 -30.89 -13.83
C ALA A 173 15.79 -32.00 -12.99
N LEU A 174 14.53 -31.80 -12.58
CA LEU A 174 13.74 -32.82 -11.89
C LEU A 174 13.44 -34.01 -12.80
N THR A 175 13.05 -33.77 -14.06
CA THR A 175 12.82 -34.87 -15.02
C THR A 175 14.09 -35.66 -15.33
N ALA A 176 15.24 -34.98 -15.45
CA ALA A 176 16.52 -35.65 -15.70
C ALA A 176 16.93 -36.55 -14.53
N ARG A 177 16.74 -36.10 -13.28
CA ARG A 177 17.00 -36.92 -12.09
C ARG A 177 16.09 -38.13 -12.00
N ALA A 178 14.79 -37.95 -12.25
CA ALA A 178 13.83 -39.04 -12.21
C ALA A 178 14.09 -40.11 -13.28
N LEU A 179 14.60 -39.71 -14.46
CA LEU A 179 15.02 -40.66 -15.50
C LEU A 179 16.31 -41.39 -15.12
N GLY A 180 17.29 -40.72 -14.50
CA GLY A 180 18.53 -41.34 -14.03
C GLY A 180 18.31 -42.35 -12.90
N GLU A 181 17.45 -42.03 -11.92
CA GLU A 181 17.07 -42.96 -10.84
C GLU A 181 16.33 -44.20 -11.40
N SER A 182 15.55 -44.04 -12.48
CA SER A 182 14.86 -45.15 -13.15
C SER A 182 15.80 -46.09 -13.91
N GLU A 183 16.99 -45.66 -14.30
CA GLU A 183 17.98 -46.50 -14.98
C GLU A 183 18.81 -47.29 -13.96
N GLU A 184 19.23 -46.68 -12.85
CA GLU A 184 19.93 -47.35 -11.75
C GLU A 184 19.07 -48.45 -11.09
N ASP A 185 17.76 -48.21 -10.89
CA ASP A 185 16.82 -49.22 -10.37
C ASP A 185 16.59 -50.39 -11.35
N ARG A 186 16.84 -50.21 -12.65
CA ARG A 186 16.76 -51.28 -13.67
C ARG A 186 18.03 -52.12 -13.73
N GLU A 187 19.20 -51.55 -13.51
CA GLU A 187 20.47 -52.29 -13.49
C GLU A 187 20.68 -53.10 -12.21
N ALA A 188 19.99 -52.74 -11.12
CA ALA A 188 20.04 -53.46 -9.84
C ALA A 188 19.12 -54.71 -9.76
N ARG A 189 18.37 -55.04 -10.81
CA ARG A 189 17.46 -56.21 -10.89
C ARG A 189 17.97 -57.27 -11.88
#